data_AF-A0A1U9JSW1-F1
#
_entry.id   AF-A0A1U9JSW1-F1
#
_cell.length_a   1.000
_cell.length_b   1.000
_cell.length_c   1.000
_cell.angle_alpha   90.00
_cell.angle_beta   90.00
_cell.angle_gamma   90.00
#
_symmetry.space_group_name_H-M   'P 1'
#
loop_
_entity.id
_entity.type
_entity.pdbx_description
1 polymer ?
#
loop_
_entity_poly.entity_id
_entity_poly.type
_entity_poly.pdbx_seq_one_letter_code
_entity_poly.pdbx_strand_id
1 'polypeptide(L)'
;MRWFKNIIMAVAVLVWYAPAFAQQQPAAEQQTAPAAEITPATEAPAAPAPDSTDGQTQTQPAPVQVPPLLPASVTQDDIARFCKNIDRQAQDARVELQMRQLAVLRGDIDGRMKLLEEKRREYEDWLARRNAFLERTQSSFVGIVSRMRPDAAAAQLALVDEMTAASIILKLEPRVSSAIMNELAPEKSASLMRILASAQKLPADKGAKTPR
;
A
#
# COMPACT_ATOMS: atom_id res chain seq x y z
N MET A 1 24.57 -47.92 -5.91
CA MET A 1 23.18 -48.22 -5.46
C MET A 1 23.06 -48.01 -3.95
N ARG A 2 22.73 -46.79 -3.51
CA ARG A 2 22.31 -46.47 -2.12
C ARG A 2 21.86 -45.01 -1.96
N TRP A 3 22.26 -44.12 -2.88
CA TRP A 3 21.88 -42.71 -2.86
C TRP A 3 20.46 -42.43 -3.40
N PHE A 4 19.98 -43.22 -4.38
CA PHE A 4 18.66 -43.04 -5.01
C PHE A 4 17.46 -43.47 -4.14
N LYS A 5 17.67 -44.22 -3.05
CA LYS A 5 16.57 -44.71 -2.20
C LYS A 5 16.07 -43.70 -1.16
N ASN A 6 16.87 -42.69 -0.80
CA ASN A 6 16.50 -41.72 0.25
C ASN A 6 15.63 -40.55 -0.26
N ILE A 7 15.58 -40.31 -1.57
CA ILE A 7 14.70 -39.27 -2.15
C ILE A 7 13.26 -39.76 -2.28
N ILE A 8 13.06 -41.08 -2.49
CA ILE A 8 11.72 -41.65 -2.66
C ILE A 8 10.94 -41.74 -1.32
N MET A 9 11.63 -41.79 -0.17
CA MET A 9 10.97 -41.81 1.14
C MET A 9 10.53 -40.43 1.65
N ALA A 10 11.07 -39.32 1.12
CA ALA A 10 10.72 -37.98 1.59
C ALA A 10 9.41 -37.42 1.01
N VAL A 11 8.89 -37.99 -0.08
CA VAL A 11 7.67 -37.49 -0.75
C VAL A 11 6.40 -38.19 -0.25
N ALA A 12 6.52 -39.38 0.35
CA ALA A 12 5.37 -40.23 0.69
C ALA A 12 4.61 -39.82 1.97
N VAL A 13 5.10 -38.87 2.76
CA VAL A 13 4.43 -38.42 4.01
C VAL A 13 3.57 -37.17 3.82
N LEU A 14 3.71 -36.44 2.70
CA LEU A 14 3.00 -35.17 2.48
C LEU A 14 1.67 -35.30 1.71
N VAL A 15 1.18 -36.51 1.43
CA VAL A 15 -0.04 -36.74 0.62
C VAL A 15 -1.17 -37.39 1.42
N TRP A 16 -1.13 -37.36 2.76
CA TRP A 16 -2.11 -38.06 3.59
C TRP A 16 -2.72 -37.25 4.75
N TYR A 17 -2.76 -35.92 4.66
CA TYR A 17 -3.56 -35.13 5.60
C TYR A 17 -4.11 -33.84 4.98
N ALA A 18 -5.17 -33.97 4.18
CA ALA A 18 -6.15 -32.91 3.99
C ALA A 18 -7.47 -33.48 3.49
N PRO A 19 -8.51 -33.56 4.33
CA PRO A 19 -9.87 -33.47 3.84
C PRO A 19 -10.61 -32.26 4.44
N ALA A 20 -11.58 -31.80 3.64
CA ALA A 20 -12.79 -31.09 4.02
C ALA A 20 -12.74 -29.57 4.26
N PHE A 21 -12.76 -28.78 3.17
CA PHE A 21 -13.78 -27.73 3.01
C PHE A 21 -13.90 -27.24 1.55
N ALA A 22 -14.43 -28.07 0.65
CA ALA A 22 -14.75 -27.61 -0.70
C ALA A 22 -15.80 -28.51 -1.38
N GLN A 23 -17.03 -28.56 -0.86
CA GLN A 23 -18.22 -28.90 -1.64
C GLN A 23 -19.44 -28.23 -0.99
N GLN A 24 -19.97 -27.18 -1.64
CA GLN A 24 -21.37 -27.14 -2.09
C GLN A 24 -21.68 -25.85 -2.86
N GLN A 25 -21.58 -25.91 -4.20
CA GLN A 25 -22.42 -25.15 -5.11
C GLN A 25 -22.74 -26.03 -6.33
N PRO A 26 -24.03 -26.31 -6.55
CA PRO A 26 -24.59 -26.47 -7.90
C PRO A 26 -25.92 -25.68 -8.03
N ALA A 27 -26.45 -25.27 -9.18
CA ALA A 27 -26.08 -25.45 -10.57
C ALA A 27 -26.83 -24.41 -11.46
N ALA A 28 -26.23 -24.15 -12.62
CA ALA A 28 -26.84 -23.93 -13.95
C ALA A 28 -27.82 -22.76 -14.20
N GLU A 29 -27.33 -21.78 -14.97
CA GLU A 29 -27.80 -21.55 -16.35
C GLU A 29 -26.59 -21.27 -17.26
N GLN A 30 -26.48 -22.02 -18.36
CA GLN A 30 -25.46 -21.99 -19.41
C GLN A 30 -26.04 -21.19 -20.60
N GLN A 31 -25.31 -20.38 -21.39
CA GLN A 31 -24.35 -20.68 -22.48
C GLN A 31 -23.94 -19.30 -23.08
N THR A 32 -22.76 -19.04 -23.66
CA THR A 32 -22.17 -19.72 -24.84
C THR A 32 -20.67 -19.36 -25.04
N ALA A 33 -19.81 -20.39 -25.00
CA ALA A 33 -18.51 -20.71 -25.68
C ALA A 33 -17.58 -19.67 -26.38
N PRO A 34 -16.31 -20.03 -26.71
CA PRO A 34 -15.34 -20.89 -26.01
C PRO A 34 -13.91 -20.27 -25.88
N ALA A 35 -13.11 -20.81 -24.96
CA ALA A 35 -11.68 -20.54 -24.84
C ALA A 35 -10.86 -21.46 -25.75
N ALA A 36 -9.86 -20.90 -26.45
CA ALA A 36 -8.79 -21.62 -27.11
C ALA A 36 -7.43 -21.10 -26.61
N GLU A 37 -6.68 -22.01 -25.98
CA GLU A 37 -5.23 -22.22 -25.95
C GLU A 37 -4.28 -21.02 -26.09
N ILE A 38 -3.48 -20.83 -25.03
CA ILE A 38 -2.35 -19.90 -24.96
C ILE A 38 -1.05 -20.72 -24.95
N THR A 39 -0.13 -20.39 -25.87
CA THR A 39 1.33 -20.13 -25.72
C THR A 39 2.06 -20.46 -27.04
N PRO A 40 3.30 -19.97 -27.33
CA PRO A 40 4.13 -18.95 -26.65
C PRO A 40 4.83 -17.92 -27.59
N ALA A 41 5.56 -17.00 -26.94
CA ALA A 41 6.79 -16.30 -27.36
C ALA A 41 6.71 -15.07 -28.31
N THR A 42 7.18 -13.93 -27.79
CA THR A 42 8.40 -13.17 -28.20
C THR A 42 8.27 -11.77 -27.58
N GLU A 43 8.80 -11.57 -26.38
CA GLU A 43 10.16 -11.07 -26.10
C GLU A 43 10.25 -9.54 -26.17
N ALA A 44 10.28 -8.95 -24.97
CA ALA A 44 10.67 -7.57 -24.72
C ALA A 44 12.20 -7.47 -24.68
N PRO A 45 12.79 -6.33 -25.05
CA PRO A 45 14.08 -5.94 -24.50
C PRO A 45 13.95 -4.72 -23.60
N ALA A 46 14.60 -4.87 -22.45
CA ALA A 46 14.80 -3.88 -21.42
C ALA A 46 15.64 -2.68 -21.90
N ALA A 47 15.41 -1.55 -21.24
CA ALA A 47 16.25 -0.37 -21.30
C ALA A 47 17.63 -0.62 -20.64
N PRO A 48 18.72 -0.05 -21.17
CA PRO A 48 19.90 0.29 -20.38
C PRO A 48 19.89 1.77 -19.99
N ALA A 49 20.38 2.04 -18.78
CA ALA A 49 20.57 3.37 -18.18
C ALA A 49 21.59 4.23 -18.95
N PRO A 50 21.51 5.58 -18.87
CA PRO A 50 22.55 6.44 -19.41
C PRO A 50 23.65 6.66 -18.36
N ASP A 51 24.77 5.97 -18.54
CA ASP A 51 26.03 6.37 -17.91
C ASP A 51 26.62 7.56 -18.67
N SER A 52 27.19 8.49 -17.91
CA SER A 52 27.78 9.73 -18.40
C SER A 52 29.16 9.49 -18.99
N THR A 53 29.55 10.37 -19.92
CA THR A 53 30.92 10.86 -20.19
C THR A 53 31.43 10.60 -21.62
N ASP A 54 31.67 11.72 -22.29
CA ASP A 54 32.59 12.00 -23.38
C ASP A 54 32.30 11.47 -24.79
N GLY A 55 31.62 12.33 -25.53
CA GLY A 55 31.63 12.32 -26.98
C GLY A 55 30.94 13.58 -27.51
N GLN A 56 31.69 14.69 -27.59
CA GLN A 56 31.31 15.81 -28.45
C GLN A 56 31.15 15.28 -29.89
N THR A 57 29.94 14.85 -30.26
CA THR A 57 29.58 14.76 -31.67
C THR A 57 28.72 15.96 -31.97
N GLN A 58 29.41 17.06 -32.30
CA GLN A 58 28.83 18.07 -33.17
C GLN A 58 28.48 17.36 -34.48
N THR A 59 27.27 16.79 -34.57
CA THR A 59 26.70 16.48 -35.88
C THR A 59 26.31 17.81 -36.48
N GLN A 60 27.28 18.46 -37.13
CA GLN A 60 26.96 19.41 -38.19
C GLN A 60 26.01 18.67 -39.14
N PRO A 61 24.77 19.15 -39.34
CA PRO A 61 23.93 18.56 -40.36
C PRO A 61 24.66 18.72 -41.68
N ALA A 62 24.87 17.60 -42.38
CA ALA A 62 25.29 17.61 -43.78
C ALA A 62 24.37 18.59 -44.55
N PRO A 63 24.89 19.35 -45.52
CA PRO A 63 24.08 20.30 -46.25
C PRO A 63 23.02 19.56 -47.04
N VAL A 64 21.81 19.46 -46.46
CA VAL A 64 20.62 19.06 -47.20
C VAL A 64 20.35 20.21 -48.14
N GLN A 65 20.77 20.06 -49.40
CA GLN A 65 20.41 20.99 -50.47
C GLN A 65 18.91 20.81 -50.73
N VAL A 66 18.10 21.57 -49.99
CA VAL A 66 16.68 21.74 -50.31
C VAL A 66 16.61 22.46 -51.65
N PRO A 67 15.98 21.91 -52.69
CA PRO A 67 15.75 22.64 -53.94
C PRO A 67 15.00 23.94 -53.62
N PRO A 68 15.31 25.07 -54.27
CA PRO A 68 14.59 26.32 -54.01
C PRO A 68 13.13 26.15 -54.47
N LEU A 69 12.25 25.87 -53.52
CA LEU A 69 10.79 25.78 -53.71
C LEU A 69 10.11 27.15 -53.54
N LEU A 70 10.88 28.24 -53.47
CA LEU A 70 10.37 29.60 -53.40
C LEU A 70 10.53 30.26 -54.78
N PRO A 71 9.48 30.90 -55.33
CA PRO A 71 9.64 31.68 -56.55
C PRO A 71 10.69 32.78 -56.30
N ALA A 72 11.55 33.03 -57.29
CA ALA A 72 12.71 33.93 -57.20
C ALA A 72 12.37 35.41 -56.84
N SER A 73 11.08 35.73 -56.65
CA SER A 73 10.56 37.04 -56.29
C SER A 73 10.25 37.22 -54.80
N VAL A 74 10.36 36.18 -53.96
CA VAL A 74 10.11 36.33 -52.51
C VAL A 74 11.36 36.92 -51.87
N THR A 75 11.23 38.13 -51.34
CA THR A 75 12.33 38.80 -50.63
C THR A 75 12.31 38.44 -49.14
N GLN A 76 13.45 38.61 -48.47
CA GLN A 76 13.56 38.41 -47.02
C GLN A 76 12.55 39.25 -46.22
N ASP A 77 12.23 40.45 -46.71
CA ASP A 77 11.26 41.35 -46.08
C ASP A 77 9.82 40.84 -46.19
N ASP A 78 9.48 40.15 -47.28
CA ASP A 78 8.16 39.54 -47.46
C ASP A 78 7.97 38.35 -46.50
N ILE A 79 9.03 37.57 -46.27
CA ILE A 79 9.05 36.49 -45.28
C ILE A 79 8.88 37.07 -43.87
N ALA A 80 9.61 38.14 -43.53
CA ALA A 80 9.52 38.78 -42.22
C ALA A 80 8.11 39.34 -41.93
N ARG A 81 7.47 39.98 -42.93
CA ARG A 81 6.08 40.47 -42.82
C ARG A 81 5.09 39.32 -42.63
N PHE A 82 5.25 38.23 -43.38
CA PHE A 82 4.41 37.05 -43.23
C PHE A 82 4.54 36.40 -41.86
N CYS A 83 5.76 36.17 -41.38
CA CYS A 83 6.02 35.62 -40.05
C CYS A 83 5.41 36.49 -38.95
N LYS A 84 5.56 37.82 -39.03
CA LYS A 84 4.99 38.76 -38.04
C LYS A 84 3.45 38.71 -38.00
N ASN A 85 2.80 38.53 -39.15
CA ASN A 85 1.33 38.46 -39.21
C ASN A 85 0.78 37.17 -38.62
N ILE A 86 1.51 36.05 -38.71
CA ILE A 86 1.05 34.73 -38.22
C ILE A 86 1.51 34.43 -36.79
N ASP A 87 2.66 34.97 -36.35
CA ASP A 87 3.26 34.67 -35.04
C ASP A 87 2.27 34.82 -33.88
N ARG A 88 1.53 35.93 -33.85
CA ARG A 88 0.52 36.19 -32.82
C ARG A 88 -0.61 35.15 -32.82
N GLN A 89 -1.17 34.84 -33.99
CA GLN A 89 -2.24 33.85 -34.11
C GLN A 89 -1.76 32.45 -33.69
N ALA A 90 -0.51 32.10 -34.04
CA ALA A 90 0.08 30.82 -33.66
C ALA A 90 0.34 30.74 -32.14
N GLN A 91 0.77 31.84 -31.51
CA GLN A 91 0.95 31.92 -30.06
C GLN A 91 -0.39 31.78 -29.32
N ASP A 92 -1.40 32.53 -29.75
CA ASP A 92 -2.74 32.50 -29.14
C ASP A 92 -3.35 31.08 -29.24
N ALA A 93 -3.21 30.41 -30.38
CA ALA A 93 -3.69 29.03 -30.56
C ALA A 93 -2.98 28.03 -29.62
N ARG A 94 -1.67 28.19 -29.39
CA ARG A 94 -0.91 27.33 -28.45
C ARG A 94 -1.35 27.56 -27.02
N VAL A 95 -1.53 28.82 -26.62
CA VAL A 95 -1.99 29.16 -25.27
C VAL A 95 -3.40 28.63 -25.03
N GLU A 96 -4.32 28.79 -25.99
CA GLU A 96 -5.67 28.24 -25.89
C GLU A 96 -5.65 26.70 -25.72
N LEU A 97 -4.79 26.01 -26.45
CA LEU A 97 -4.62 24.56 -26.30
C LEU A 97 -4.10 24.19 -24.90
N GLN A 98 -3.07 24.90 -24.41
CA GLN A 98 -2.51 24.66 -23.08
C GLN A 98 -3.54 24.92 -21.98
N MET A 99 -4.33 25.99 -22.09
CA MET A 99 -5.39 26.31 -21.13
C MET A 99 -6.48 25.24 -21.10
N ARG A 100 -6.87 24.70 -22.27
CA ARG A 100 -7.80 23.57 -22.34
C ARG A 100 -7.24 22.32 -21.68
N GLN A 101 -5.97 21.99 -21.93
CA GLN A 101 -5.30 20.84 -21.29
C GLN A 101 -5.23 21.00 -19.77
N LEU A 102 -4.85 22.17 -19.27
CA LEU A 102 -4.81 22.47 -17.84
C LEU A 102 -6.20 22.40 -17.20
N ALA A 103 -7.24 22.87 -17.88
CA ALA A 103 -8.62 22.80 -17.39
C ALA A 103 -9.07 21.33 -17.24
N VAL A 104 -8.75 20.47 -18.20
CA VAL A 104 -9.06 19.04 -18.14
C VAL A 104 -8.31 18.36 -16.98
N LEU A 105 -7.00 18.60 -16.86
CA LEU A 105 -6.20 18.01 -15.77
C LEU A 105 -6.68 18.49 -14.39
N ARG A 106 -7.01 19.76 -14.26
CA ARG A 106 -7.57 20.30 -13.02
C ARG A 106 -8.91 19.63 -12.68
N GLY A 107 -9.77 19.42 -13.67
CA GLY A 107 -11.03 18.69 -13.49
C GLY A 107 -10.84 17.25 -13.00
N ASP A 108 -9.87 16.51 -13.56
CA ASP A 108 -9.55 15.14 -13.10
C ASP A 108 -9.02 15.15 -11.65
N ILE A 109 -8.12 16.08 -11.31
CA ILE A 109 -7.61 16.23 -9.95
C ILE A 109 -8.74 16.56 -8.96
N ASP A 110 -9.59 17.53 -9.29
CA ASP A 110 -10.73 17.91 -8.44
C ASP A 110 -11.73 16.74 -8.29
N GLY A 111 -11.90 15.92 -9.33
CA GLY A 111 -12.71 14.71 -9.28
C GLY A 111 -12.13 13.65 -8.33
N ARG A 112 -10.83 13.37 -8.43
CA ARG A 112 -10.14 12.41 -7.55
C ARG A 112 -10.08 12.89 -6.10
N MET A 113 -9.86 14.19 -5.89
CA MET A 113 -9.91 14.82 -4.57
C MET A 113 -11.25 14.56 -3.88
N LYS A 114 -12.36 14.81 -4.59
CA LYS A 114 -13.71 14.56 -4.05
C LYS A 114 -13.92 13.09 -3.69
N LEU A 115 -13.50 12.17 -4.55
CA LEU A 115 -13.63 10.73 -4.27
C LEU A 115 -12.81 10.30 -3.04
N LEU A 116 -11.59 10.82 -2.89
CA LEU A 116 -10.74 10.54 -1.73
C LEU A 116 -11.32 11.14 -0.44
N GLU A 117 -11.87 12.34 -0.50
CA GLU A 117 -12.54 12.97 0.64
C GLU A 117 -13.80 12.21 1.09
N GLU A 118 -14.59 11.72 0.14
CA GLU A 118 -15.75 10.88 0.44
C GLU A 118 -15.34 9.59 1.15
N LYS A 119 -14.35 8.87 0.60
CA LYS A 119 -13.81 7.67 1.23
C LYS A 119 -13.22 7.97 2.60
N ARG A 120 -12.49 9.06 2.75
CA ARG A 120 -11.95 9.50 4.04
C ARG A 120 -13.04 9.70 5.08
N ARG A 121 -14.15 10.38 4.73
CA ARG A 121 -15.28 10.59 5.65
C ARG A 121 -15.94 9.27 6.05
N GLU A 122 -16.16 8.37 5.09
CA GLU A 122 -16.65 7.02 5.39
C GLU A 122 -15.74 6.31 6.40
N TYR A 123 -14.42 6.35 6.20
CA TYR A 123 -13.45 5.75 7.12
C TYR A 123 -13.47 6.41 8.50
N GLU A 124 -13.53 7.74 8.57
CA GLU A 124 -13.59 8.49 9.83
C GLU A 124 -14.86 8.12 10.62
N ASP A 125 -16.01 7.99 9.95
CA ASP A 125 -17.26 7.56 10.58
C ASP A 125 -17.17 6.13 11.14
N TRP A 126 -16.59 5.20 10.37
CA TRP A 126 -16.36 3.83 10.83
C TRP A 126 -15.38 3.77 12.00
N LEU A 127 -14.33 4.59 11.96
CA LEU A 127 -13.35 4.69 13.04
C LEU A 127 -13.99 5.25 14.32
N ALA A 128 -14.83 6.28 14.20
CA ALA A 128 -15.58 6.84 15.32
C ALA A 128 -16.49 5.79 15.98
N ARG A 129 -17.22 5.00 15.18
CA ARG A 129 -18.08 3.91 15.67
C ARG A 129 -17.27 2.84 16.40
N ARG A 130 -16.13 2.42 15.81
CA ARG A 130 -15.21 1.46 16.43
C ARG A 130 -14.68 2.00 17.76
N ASN A 131 -14.21 3.25 17.80
CA ASN A 131 -13.65 3.84 19.01
C ASN A 131 -14.71 3.96 20.11
N ALA A 132 -15.93 4.39 19.77
CA ALA A 132 -17.05 4.43 20.72
C ALA A 132 -17.39 3.03 21.27
N PHE A 133 -17.32 1.99 20.45
CA PHE A 133 -17.50 0.61 20.90
C PHE A 133 -16.35 0.14 21.82
N LEU A 134 -15.11 0.45 21.46
CA LEU A 134 -13.93 0.11 22.26
C LEU A 134 -13.96 0.78 23.63
N GLU A 135 -14.33 2.06 23.71
CA GLU A 135 -14.42 2.80 24.97
C GLU A 135 -15.47 2.20 25.92
N ARG A 136 -16.67 1.89 25.41
CA ARG A 136 -17.73 1.23 26.20
C ARG A 136 -17.33 -0.16 26.66
N THR A 137 -16.73 -0.94 25.74
CA THR A 137 -16.30 -2.31 26.07
C THR A 137 -15.16 -2.30 27.07
N GLN A 138 -14.18 -1.41 26.90
CA GLN A 138 -13.05 -1.27 27.81
C GLN A 138 -13.50 -0.82 29.20
N SER A 139 -14.34 0.20 29.30
CA SER A 139 -14.85 0.68 30.60
C SER A 139 -15.68 -0.38 31.32
N SER A 140 -16.56 -1.08 30.61
CA SER A 140 -17.33 -2.19 31.17
C SER A 140 -16.43 -3.35 31.62
N PHE A 141 -15.46 -3.73 30.79
CA PHE A 141 -14.56 -4.85 31.09
C PHE A 141 -13.64 -4.54 32.27
N VAL A 142 -13.01 -3.37 32.28
CA VAL A 142 -12.20 -2.89 33.43
C VAL A 142 -13.06 -2.83 34.68
N GLY A 143 -14.31 -2.34 34.60
CA GLY A 143 -15.23 -2.32 35.72
C GLY A 143 -15.56 -3.71 36.29
N ILE A 144 -15.68 -4.73 35.44
CA ILE A 144 -15.90 -6.13 35.86
C ILE A 144 -14.66 -6.67 36.57
N VAL A 145 -13.48 -6.53 35.94
CA VAL A 145 -12.23 -7.06 36.49
C VAL A 145 -11.83 -6.36 37.79
N SER A 146 -12.02 -5.05 37.89
CA SER A 146 -11.75 -4.28 39.11
C SER A 146 -12.66 -4.66 40.30
N ARG A 147 -13.86 -5.18 40.05
CA ARG A 147 -14.77 -5.65 41.10
C ARG A 147 -14.63 -7.15 41.41
N MET A 148 -13.94 -7.88 40.55
CA MET A 148 -13.64 -9.29 40.76
C MET A 148 -12.58 -9.44 41.86
N ARG A 149 -12.65 -10.53 42.64
CA ARG A 149 -11.60 -10.82 43.62
C ARG A 149 -10.27 -11.11 42.90
N PRO A 150 -9.12 -10.64 43.43
CA PRO A 150 -7.83 -10.74 42.75
C PRO A 150 -7.38 -12.19 42.52
N ASP A 151 -7.73 -13.11 43.42
CA ASP A 151 -7.46 -14.55 43.31
C ASP A 151 -8.23 -15.20 42.15
N ALA A 152 -9.52 -14.87 42.02
CA ALA A 152 -10.35 -15.35 40.91
C ALA A 152 -9.89 -14.76 39.56
N ALA A 153 -9.49 -13.49 39.55
CA ALA A 153 -8.95 -12.83 38.37
C ALA A 153 -7.63 -13.47 37.91
N ALA A 154 -6.71 -13.74 38.84
CA ALA A 154 -5.45 -14.41 38.58
C ALA A 154 -5.66 -15.82 38.00
N ALA A 155 -6.60 -16.59 38.55
CA ALA A 155 -6.94 -17.91 38.03
C ALA A 155 -7.45 -17.86 36.58
N GLN A 156 -8.24 -16.85 36.22
CA GLN A 156 -8.69 -16.66 34.83
C GLN A 156 -7.55 -16.23 33.91
N LEU A 157 -6.73 -15.26 34.33
CA LEU A 157 -5.61 -14.78 33.52
C LEU A 157 -4.51 -15.84 33.31
N ALA A 158 -4.40 -16.82 34.21
CA ALA A 158 -3.50 -17.95 34.03
C ALA A 158 -3.88 -18.85 32.82
N LEU A 159 -5.16 -18.86 32.45
CA LEU A 159 -5.68 -19.64 31.32
C LEU A 159 -5.66 -18.87 29.99
N VAL A 160 -5.45 -17.55 30.05
CA VAL A 160 -5.41 -16.67 28.88
C VAL A 160 -3.98 -16.58 28.33
N ASP A 161 -3.87 -16.33 27.03
CA ASP A 161 -2.59 -16.06 26.38
C ASP A 161 -1.83 -14.89 27.04
N GLU A 162 -0.50 -14.99 27.09
CA GLU A 162 0.35 -14.06 27.83
C GLU A 162 0.32 -12.64 27.27
N MET A 163 0.24 -12.49 25.95
CA MET A 163 0.16 -11.17 25.32
C MET A 163 -1.18 -10.50 25.66
N THR A 164 -2.25 -11.29 25.64
CA THR A 164 -3.60 -10.81 25.95
C THR A 164 -3.70 -10.44 27.43
N ALA A 165 -3.21 -11.31 28.33
CA ALA A 165 -3.18 -11.05 29.76
C ALA A 165 -2.34 -9.80 30.11
N ALA A 166 -1.17 -9.63 29.48
CA ALA A 166 -0.36 -8.42 29.65
C ALA A 166 -1.12 -7.16 29.21
N SER A 167 -1.83 -7.22 28.08
CA SER A 167 -2.64 -6.08 27.60
C SER A 167 -3.80 -5.72 28.54
N ILE A 168 -4.35 -6.69 29.27
CA ILE A 168 -5.41 -6.49 30.27
C ILE A 168 -4.81 -5.84 31.52
N ILE A 169 -3.71 -6.40 32.04
CA ILE A 169 -3.01 -5.86 33.22
C ILE A 169 -2.57 -4.41 32.99
N LEU A 170 -2.17 -4.05 31.76
CA LEU A 170 -1.80 -2.67 31.41
C LEU A 170 -2.98 -1.68 31.43
N LYS A 171 -4.21 -2.15 31.17
CA LYS A 171 -5.41 -1.29 31.10
C LYS A 171 -6.10 -1.08 32.46
N LEU A 172 -5.71 -1.83 33.48
CA LEU A 172 -6.28 -1.78 34.84
C LEU A 172 -5.59 -0.70 35.70
N GLU A 173 -6.22 -0.34 36.83
CA GLU A 173 -5.58 0.54 37.83
C GLU A 173 -4.32 -0.16 38.41
N PRO A 174 -3.20 0.56 38.61
CA PRO A 174 -1.97 -0.02 39.15
C PRO A 174 -2.15 -0.86 40.42
N ARG A 175 -3.04 -0.43 41.33
CA ARG A 175 -3.33 -1.14 42.57
C ARG A 175 -3.99 -2.49 42.32
N VAL A 176 -5.01 -2.55 41.47
CA VAL A 176 -5.71 -3.80 41.13
C VAL A 176 -4.76 -4.74 40.36
N SER A 177 -4.02 -4.20 39.39
CA SER A 177 -3.01 -4.95 38.65
C SER A 177 -1.97 -5.60 39.56
N SER A 178 -1.43 -4.85 40.53
CA SER A 178 -0.45 -5.39 41.49
C SER A 178 -1.04 -6.50 42.37
N ALA A 179 -2.30 -6.36 42.80
CA ALA A 179 -2.95 -7.38 43.61
C ALA A 179 -3.14 -8.67 42.81
N ILE A 180 -3.57 -8.58 41.55
CA ILE A 180 -3.72 -9.74 40.65
C ILE A 180 -2.36 -10.40 40.37
N MET A 181 -1.30 -9.62 40.15
CA MET A 181 0.05 -10.14 39.90
C MET A 181 0.67 -10.86 41.11
N ASN A 182 0.22 -10.53 42.32
CA ASN A 182 0.64 -11.20 43.56
C ASN A 182 -0.05 -12.56 43.76
N GLU A 183 -1.27 -12.73 43.25
CA GLU A 183 -2.02 -14.00 43.31
C GLU A 183 -1.65 -14.96 42.17
N LEU A 184 -0.90 -14.50 41.15
CA LEU A 184 -0.40 -15.33 40.06
C LEU A 184 0.83 -16.15 40.47
N ALA A 185 1.04 -17.28 39.80
CA ALA A 185 2.29 -18.03 39.91
C ALA A 185 3.50 -17.15 39.52
N PRO A 186 4.63 -17.23 40.24
CA PRO A 186 5.76 -16.33 40.07
C PRO A 186 6.36 -16.40 38.66
N GLU A 187 6.38 -17.58 38.03
CA GLU A 187 6.87 -17.77 36.67
C GLU A 187 5.98 -17.05 35.64
N LYS A 188 4.65 -17.14 35.80
CA LYS A 188 3.68 -16.49 34.91
C LYS A 188 3.77 -14.97 35.07
N SER A 189 3.82 -14.49 36.31
CA SER A 189 3.94 -13.07 36.63
C SER A 189 5.22 -12.46 36.02
N ALA A 190 6.35 -13.17 36.13
CA ALA A 190 7.61 -12.75 35.51
C ALA A 190 7.54 -12.71 33.97
N SER A 191 6.84 -13.66 33.33
CA SER A 191 6.63 -13.63 31.87
C SER A 191 5.81 -12.41 31.44
N LEU A 192 4.70 -12.13 32.14
CA LEU A 192 3.86 -10.96 31.87
C LEU A 192 4.65 -9.65 32.06
N MET A 193 5.46 -9.56 33.13
CA MET A 193 6.35 -8.41 33.34
C MET A 193 7.35 -8.23 32.19
N ARG A 194 7.91 -9.32 31.67
CA ARG A 194 8.85 -9.27 30.54
C ARG A 194 8.20 -8.74 29.26
N ILE A 195 6.96 -9.16 28.98
CA ILE A 195 6.17 -8.67 27.85
C ILE A 195 5.82 -7.18 28.03
N LEU A 196 5.43 -6.77 29.24
CA LEU A 196 5.13 -5.37 29.55
C LEU A 196 6.37 -4.47 29.43
N ALA A 197 7.54 -4.96 29.85
CA ALA A 197 8.80 -4.24 29.74
C ALA A 197 9.29 -4.14 28.28
N SER A 198 9.12 -5.19 27.47
CA SER A 198 9.50 -5.16 26.06
C SER A 198 8.61 -4.25 25.24
N ALA A 199 7.30 -4.20 25.54
CA ALA A 199 6.35 -3.29 24.90
C ALA A 199 6.69 -1.82 25.13
N GLN A 200 7.22 -1.46 26.31
CA GLN A 200 7.67 -0.10 26.61
C GLN A 200 9.02 0.26 25.95
N LYS A 201 9.80 -0.74 25.54
CA LYS A 201 11.11 -0.52 24.93
C LYS A 201 11.05 -0.18 23.44
N LEU A 202 9.90 -0.32 22.77
CA LEU A 202 9.72 0.26 21.43
C LEU A 202 9.64 1.79 21.58
N PRO A 203 10.61 2.57 21.10
CA PRO A 203 10.47 4.01 21.08
C PRO A 203 9.27 4.34 20.20
N ALA A 204 8.31 5.07 20.77
CA ALA A 204 7.31 5.78 19.99
C ALA A 204 8.05 6.52 18.87
N ASP A 205 7.72 6.17 17.62
CA ASP A 205 8.23 6.81 16.41
C ASP A 205 8.07 8.33 16.55
N LYS A 206 9.17 8.98 16.92
CA LYS A 206 9.29 10.42 16.88
C LYS A 206 9.38 10.77 15.41
N GLY A 207 8.23 11.19 14.88
CA GLY A 207 7.99 11.56 13.50
C GLY A 207 9.26 11.96 12.74
N ALA A 208 9.49 11.22 11.67
CA ALA A 208 10.39 11.52 10.57
C ALA A 208 10.57 13.04 10.37
N LYS A 209 11.67 13.58 10.92
CA LYS A 209 12.21 14.85 10.46
C LYS A 209 13.06 14.53 9.24
N THR A 210 12.45 14.56 8.07
CA THR A 210 13.16 14.56 6.80
C THR A 210 13.86 15.91 6.66
N PRO A 211 15.20 16.00 6.64
CA PRO A 211 15.87 17.22 6.21
C PRO A 211 15.60 17.38 4.70
N ARG A 212 15.07 18.56 4.35
CA ARG A 212 14.83 19.01 2.99
C ARG A 212 16.14 19.49 2.36
#